data_AF-A0A7J0AMN0-F1
#
_entry.id   AF-A0A7J0AMN0-F1
#
_cell.length_a   1.000
_cell.length_b   1.000
_cell.length_c   1.000
_cell.angle_alpha   90.00
_cell.angle_beta   90.00
_cell.angle_gamma   90.00
#
_symmetry.space_group_name_H-M   'P 1'
#
loop_
_entity.id
_entity.type
_entity.pdbx_description
1 polymer ?
#
loop_
_entity_poly.entity_id
_entity_poly.type
_entity_poly.pdbx_seq_one_letter_code
_entity_poly.pdbx_strand_id
1 'polypeptide(L)'
;MYNYFRSCIYIFLIIEIVMNLPITADNRVTQFILDLLGRFKVFNSVAGCKVAELVCICVVCIGTKAKKALKFNLKTMVVYPVLAGLTLVGLCFIFHHGTWGMSMFGFPASRVLYAFCSVVGTMLVHQGLDGIAKYYNHKVGEDRFNFENESFEQSRQEVNTPYSVNIPMIFYWKKRMHNGYINIINPFRGT
;
A
#
# COMPACT_ATOMS: atom_id res chain seq x y z
N MET A 1 -6.41 14.71 -2.52
CA MET A 1 -7.09 13.69 -1.68
C MET A 1 -6.09 12.77 -0.98
N TYR A 2 -5.22 12.03 -1.68
CA TYR A 2 -4.18 11.18 -1.07
C TYR A 2 -3.32 11.90 -0.01
N ASN A 3 -2.86 13.12 -0.30
CA ASN A 3 -2.06 13.89 0.64
C ASN A 3 -2.81 14.25 1.93
N TYR A 4 -4.11 14.55 1.85
CA TYR A 4 -4.94 14.86 3.03
C TYR A 4 -5.13 13.65 3.95
N PHE A 5 -5.31 12.46 3.37
CA PHE A 5 -5.42 11.23 4.15
C PHE A 5 -4.09 10.86 4.83
N ARG A 6 -2.96 11.11 4.16
CA ARG A 6 -1.63 10.93 4.77
C ARG A 6 -1.38 11.93 5.91
N SER A 7 -1.86 13.17 5.77
CA SER A 7 -1.82 14.16 6.85
C SER A 7 -2.60 13.71 8.09
N CYS A 8 -3.70 12.97 7.93
CA CYS A 8 -4.46 12.43 9.07
C CYS A 8 -3.60 11.49 9.93
N ILE A 9 -2.84 10.59 9.30
CA ILE A 9 -1.92 9.68 10.00
C ILE A 9 -0.86 10.46 10.80
N TYR A 10 -0.30 11.51 10.20
CA TYR A 10 0.68 12.36 10.90
C TYR A 10 0.08 13.11 12.08
N ILE A 11 -1.19 13.54 12.00
CA ILE A 11 -1.88 14.18 13.12
C ILE A 11 -2.04 13.19 14.28
N PHE A 12 -2.48 11.95 14.01
CA PHE A 12 -2.60 10.92 15.05
C PHE A 12 -1.25 10.58 15.68
N LEU A 13 -0.18 10.51 14.88
CA LEU A 13 1.19 10.30 15.36
C LEU A 13 1.67 11.43 16.27
N ILE A 14 1.40 12.68 15.90
CA ILE A 14 1.75 13.83 16.74
C ILE A 14 0.96 13.79 18.06
N ILE A 15 -0.33 13.46 18.01
CA ILE A 15 -1.17 13.31 19.20
C ILE A 15 -0.62 12.21 20.12
N GLU A 16 -0.23 11.05 19.57
CA GLU A 16 0.39 9.99 20.36
C GLU A 16 1.66 10.48 21.07
N ILE A 17 2.57 11.13 20.34
CA ILE A 17 3.83 11.60 20.91
C ILE A 17 3.57 12.63 22.01
N VAL A 18 2.65 13.58 21.78
CA VAL A 18 2.31 14.61 22.77
C VAL A 18 1.66 14.03 24.02
N MET A 19 0.84 12.98 23.90
CA MET A 19 0.15 12.35 25.02
C MET A 19 1.04 11.38 25.82
N ASN A 20 1.91 10.62 25.13
CA ASN A 20 2.72 9.58 25.76
C ASN A 20 4.14 10.03 26.13
N LEU A 21 4.63 11.15 25.59
CA LEU A 21 5.83 11.81 26.10
C LEU A 21 5.38 12.89 27.10
N PRO A 22 5.82 12.84 28.37
CA PRO A 22 5.52 13.91 29.32
C PRO A 22 6.33 15.14 28.93
N ILE A 23 5.80 15.94 28.02
CA ILE A 23 6.26 17.30 27.74
C ILE A 23 5.80 18.12 28.94
N THR A 24 6.73 18.66 29.71
CA THR A 24 6.41 19.62 30.77
C THR A 24 5.71 20.82 30.14
N ALA A 25 4.38 20.85 30.27
CA ALA A 25 3.55 21.89 29.68
C ALA A 25 3.60 23.12 30.57
N ASP A 26 4.57 24.00 30.29
CA ASP A 26 4.72 25.29 30.97
C ASP A 26 3.64 26.32 30.58
N ASN A 27 2.89 26.07 29.49
CA ASN A 27 1.90 26.99 28.93
C ASN A 27 0.45 26.52 29.15
N ARG A 28 -0.43 27.47 29.53
CA ARG A 28 -1.89 27.26 29.72
C ARG A 28 -2.58 26.62 28.50
N VAL A 29 -2.15 26.97 27.28
CA VAL A 29 -2.73 26.43 26.04
C VAL A 29 -2.40 24.94 25.89
N THR A 30 -1.17 24.53 26.22
CA THR A 30 -0.74 23.14 26.13
C THR A 30 -1.49 22.27 27.15
N GLN A 31 -1.70 22.78 28.38
CA GLN A 31 -2.52 22.12 29.40
C GLN A 31 -3.97 21.94 28.94
N PHE A 32 -4.59 22.97 28.35
CA PHE A 32 -5.95 22.86 27.81
C PHE A 32 -6.08 21.80 26.72
N ILE A 33 -5.09 21.72 25.81
CA ILE A 33 -5.07 20.70 24.75
C ILE A 33 -4.87 19.30 25.34
N LEU A 34 -3.98 19.14 26.31
CA LEU A 34 -3.76 17.86 27.01
C LEU A 34 -5.01 17.41 27.78
N ASP A 35 -5.71 18.32 28.45
CA ASP A 35 -6.97 18.03 29.13
C ASP A 35 -8.08 17.63 28.15
N LEU A 36 -8.15 18.31 27.00
CA LEU A 36 -9.11 17.98 25.95
C LEU A 36 -8.86 16.59 25.35
N LEU A 37 -7.59 16.27 25.07
CA LEU A 37 -7.18 14.98 24.52
C LEU A 37 -7.28 13.85 25.56
N GLY A 38 -6.94 14.12 26.83
CA GLY A 38 -7.00 13.18 27.94
C GLY A 38 -8.42 12.75 28.33
N ARG A 39 -9.45 13.52 27.94
CA ARG A 39 -10.87 13.09 28.04
C ARG A 39 -11.15 11.86 27.18
N PHE A 40 -10.42 11.68 26.08
CA PHE A 40 -10.52 10.48 25.27
C PHE A 40 -9.61 9.39 25.86
N LYS A 41 -10.22 8.46 26.60
CA LYS A 41 -9.52 7.34 27.26
C LYS A 41 -8.63 6.51 26.32
N VAL A 42 -8.90 6.54 25.02
CA VAL A 42 -8.10 5.85 23.99
C VAL A 42 -6.67 6.40 23.90
N PHE A 43 -6.46 7.70 24.15
CA PHE A 43 -5.12 8.32 24.05
C PHE A 43 -4.30 8.29 25.34
N ASN A 44 -4.89 7.84 26.46
CA ASN A 44 -4.18 7.74 27.74
C ASN A 44 -3.30 6.48 27.86
N SER A 45 -3.36 5.57 26.88
CA SER A 45 -2.53 4.38 26.86
C SER A 45 -1.81 4.26 25.53
N VAL A 46 -0.54 3.84 25.57
CA VAL A 46 0.26 3.57 24.36
C VAL A 46 -0.45 2.55 23.47
N ALA A 47 -1.04 1.51 24.07
CA ALA A 47 -1.80 0.50 23.34
C ALA A 47 -3.01 1.09 22.61
N GLY A 48 -3.78 1.95 23.28
CA GLY A 48 -4.94 2.62 22.69
C GLY A 48 -4.56 3.56 21.55
N CYS A 49 -3.48 4.34 21.70
CA CYS A 49 -2.95 5.16 20.62
C CYS A 49 -2.53 4.30 19.41
N LYS A 50 -1.79 3.21 19.63
CA LYS A 50 -1.33 2.33 18.54
C LYS A 50 -2.48 1.65 17.80
N VAL A 51 -3.52 1.24 18.51
CA VAL A 51 -4.73 0.69 17.87
C VAL A 51 -5.44 1.77 17.05
N ALA A 52 -5.62 2.97 17.60
CA ALA A 52 -6.26 4.07 16.88
C ALA A 52 -5.48 4.47 15.61
N GLU A 53 -4.14 4.52 15.69
CA GLU A 53 -3.27 4.75 14.53
C GLU A 53 -3.42 3.66 13.48
N LEU A 54 -3.40 2.39 13.88
CA LEU A 54 -3.52 1.27 12.94
C LEU A 54 -4.88 1.28 12.24
N VAL A 55 -5.96 1.58 12.97
CA VAL A 55 -7.30 1.76 12.40
C VAL A 55 -7.30 2.93 11.41
N CYS A 56 -6.70 4.07 11.76
CA CYS A 56 -6.59 5.23 10.87
C CYS A 56 -5.84 4.86 9.58
N ILE A 57 -4.70 4.16 9.70
CA ILE A 57 -3.90 3.69 8.56
C ILE A 57 -4.75 2.78 7.67
N CYS A 58 -5.50 1.82 8.23
CA CYS A 58 -6.37 0.94 7.47
C CYS A 58 -7.45 1.70 6.68
N VAL A 59 -8.13 2.66 7.33
CA VAL A 59 -9.15 3.50 6.68
C VAL A 59 -8.54 4.32 5.54
N VAL A 60 -7.35 4.90 5.76
CA VAL A 60 -6.61 5.64 4.74
C VAL A 60 -6.23 4.73 3.58
N CYS A 61 -5.66 3.55 3.83
CA CYS A 61 -5.26 2.61 2.79
C CYS A 61 -6.44 2.10 1.94
N ILE A 62 -7.65 2.02 2.51
CA ILE A 62 -8.87 1.71 1.75
C ILE A 62 -9.29 2.89 0.87
N GLY A 63 -9.20 4.12 1.39
CA GLY A 63 -9.59 5.34 0.69
C GLY A 63 -8.60 5.81 -0.38
N THR A 64 -7.36 5.32 -0.38
CA THR A 64 -6.34 5.76 -1.33
C THR A 64 -6.50 5.06 -2.69
N LYS A 65 -6.74 5.85 -3.74
CA LYS A 65 -6.68 5.34 -5.11
C LYS A 65 -5.23 4.94 -5.44
N ALA A 66 -5.01 3.63 -5.55
CA ALA A 66 -3.73 3.04 -5.89
C ALA A 66 -3.26 3.51 -7.28
N LYS A 67 -2.13 4.21 -7.36
CA LYS A 67 -1.43 4.45 -8.64
C LYS A 67 -0.73 3.17 -9.08
N LYS A 68 -0.91 2.80 -10.36
CA LYS A 68 -0.32 1.59 -10.97
C LYS A 68 1.21 1.65 -10.88
N ALA A 69 1.82 0.63 -10.30
CA ALA A 69 3.27 0.44 -10.30
C ALA A 69 3.61 -0.70 -11.26
N LEU A 70 4.32 -0.40 -12.35
CA LEU A 70 4.68 -1.37 -13.41
C LEU A 70 5.65 -2.47 -12.94
N LYS A 71 6.39 -2.25 -11.86
CA LYS A 71 7.34 -3.21 -11.27
C LYS A 71 7.02 -3.43 -9.79
N PHE A 72 5.90 -4.07 -9.51
CA PHE A 72 5.51 -4.38 -8.14
C PHE A 72 6.16 -5.68 -7.68
N ASN A 73 7.01 -5.62 -6.65
CA ASN A 73 7.56 -6.79 -5.98
C ASN A 73 7.00 -6.86 -4.56
N LEU A 74 6.11 -7.84 -4.33
CA LEU A 74 5.41 -8.02 -3.05
C LEU A 74 6.38 -8.19 -1.88
N LYS A 75 7.48 -8.92 -2.06
CA LYS A 75 8.42 -9.20 -0.96
C LYS A 75 9.11 -7.93 -0.49
N THR A 76 9.64 -7.12 -1.42
CA THR A 76 10.40 -5.92 -1.08
C THR A 76 9.55 -4.71 -0.74
N MET A 77 8.39 -4.54 -1.39
CA MET A 77 7.54 -3.37 -1.20
C MET A 77 6.51 -3.53 -0.08
N VAL A 78 6.15 -4.76 0.28
CA VAL A 78 5.13 -5.04 1.29
C VAL A 78 5.69 -5.81 2.48
N VAL A 79 6.28 -6.98 2.23
CA VAL A 79 6.62 -7.90 3.33
C VAL A 79 7.71 -7.34 4.24
N TYR A 80 8.82 -6.82 3.69
CA TYR A 80 9.89 -6.25 4.52
C TYR A 80 9.45 -5.01 5.31
N PRO A 81 8.77 -3.99 4.71
CA PRO A 81 8.31 -2.82 5.45
C PRO A 81 7.29 -3.18 6.54
N VAL A 82 6.33 -4.08 6.29
CA VAL A 82 5.35 -4.48 7.30
C VAL A 82 6.02 -5.18 8.48
N LEU A 83 6.92 -6.13 8.21
CA LEU A 83 7.64 -6.85 9.26
C LEU A 83 8.50 -5.90 10.10
N ALA A 84 9.29 -5.05 9.45
CA ALA A 84 10.14 -4.07 10.14
C ALA A 84 9.31 -3.02 10.92
N GLY A 85 8.17 -2.61 10.37
CA GLY A 85 7.25 -1.69 11.04
C GLY A 85 6.62 -2.30 12.28
N LEU A 86 6.12 -3.53 12.19
CA LEU A 86 5.53 -4.25 13.32
C LEU A 86 6.54 -4.54 14.43
N THR A 87 7.78 -4.90 14.09
CA THR A 87 8.83 -5.09 15.09
C THR A 87 9.16 -3.78 15.81
N LEU A 88 9.26 -2.65 15.10
CA LEU A 88 9.48 -1.34 15.71
C LEU A 88 8.31 -0.90 16.60
N VAL A 89 7.07 -1.15 16.19
CA VAL A 89 5.89 -0.89 17.03
C VAL A 89 5.90 -1.78 18.28
N GLY A 90 6.29 -3.04 18.17
CA GLY A 90 6.49 -3.93 19.32
C GLY A 90 7.58 -3.43 20.29
N LEU A 91 8.70 -2.94 19.74
CA LEU A 91 9.79 -2.35 20.52
C LEU A 91 9.36 -1.06 21.26
N CYS A 92 8.37 -0.33 20.75
CA CYS A 92 7.83 0.85 21.44
C CYS A 92 7.27 0.51 22.83
N PHE A 93 6.65 -0.67 23.01
CA PHE A 93 6.15 -1.11 24.32
C PHE A 93 7.29 -1.37 25.31
N ILE A 94 8.41 -1.92 24.82
CA ILE A 94 9.60 -2.19 25.63
C ILE A 94 10.28 -0.88 26.03
N PHE A 95 10.45 0.06 25.09
CA PHE A 95 11.08 1.35 25.38
C PHE A 95 10.23 2.28 26.23
N HIS A 96 8.90 2.17 26.16
CA HIS A 96 8.00 2.93 27.03
C HIS A 96 8.11 2.48 28.50
N HIS A 97 8.25 1.18 28.75
CA HIS A 97 8.37 0.63 30.10
C HIS A 97 9.82 0.61 30.62
N GLY A 98 10.81 0.56 29.73
CA GLY A 98 12.23 0.55 30.05
C GLY A 98 12.75 1.92 30.48
N THR A 99 12.90 2.15 31.78
CA THR A 99 13.65 3.29 32.30
C THR A 99 15.15 2.99 32.24
N TRP A 100 15.76 3.20 31.08
CA TRP A 100 17.22 3.07 30.93
C TRP A 100 17.85 4.40 31.36
N GLY A 101 18.70 4.36 32.38
CA GLY A 101 19.32 5.52 33.04
C GLY A 101 20.34 6.31 32.20
N MET A 102 20.24 6.24 30.87
CA MET A 102 21.10 6.94 29.94
C MET A 102 20.34 8.15 29.38
N SER A 103 20.91 9.35 29.46
CA SER A 103 20.32 10.57 28.89
C SER A 103 20.96 10.90 27.54
N MET A 104 20.14 11.14 26.52
CA MET A 104 20.57 11.69 25.24
C MET A 104 19.90 13.06 25.04
N PHE A 105 20.68 14.09 24.67
CA PHE A 105 20.17 15.44 24.41
C PHE A 105 19.37 16.07 25.58
N GLY A 106 19.71 15.72 26.83
CA GLY A 106 19.01 16.23 28.02
C GLY A 106 17.68 15.53 28.34
N PHE A 107 17.24 14.57 27.52
CA PHE A 107 16.07 13.72 27.76
C PHE A 107 16.50 12.26 28.02
N PRO A 108 15.70 11.46 28.76
CA PRO A 108 15.94 10.03 28.90
C PRO A 108 16.00 9.36 27.52
N ALA A 109 17.05 8.58 27.26
CA ALA A 109 17.28 7.95 25.96
C ALA A 109 16.13 7.03 25.54
N SER A 110 15.47 6.38 26.50
CA SER A 110 14.28 5.56 26.26
C SER A 110 13.14 6.34 25.60
N ARG A 111 12.99 7.63 25.92
CA ARG A 111 11.96 8.51 25.32
C ARG A 111 12.30 8.90 23.89
N VAL A 112 13.57 9.21 23.63
CA VAL A 112 14.05 9.53 22.27
C VAL A 112 13.92 8.30 21.36
N LEU A 113 14.31 7.12 21.86
CA LEU A 113 14.16 5.84 21.17
C LEU A 113 12.69 5.47 20.94
N TYR A 114 11.81 5.71 21.92
CA TYR A 114 10.38 5.52 21.77
C TYR A 114 9.80 6.41 20.66
N ALA A 115 10.09 7.71 20.67
CA ALA A 115 9.61 8.62 19.63
C ALA A 115 10.12 8.23 18.24
N PHE A 116 11.40 7.88 18.12
CA PHE A 116 11.98 7.42 16.86
C PHE A 116 11.34 6.12 16.37
N CYS A 117 11.21 5.11 17.23
CA CYS A 117 10.59 3.84 16.88
C CYS A 117 9.12 4.01 16.51
N SER A 118 8.39 4.92 17.18
CA SER A 118 6.99 5.21 16.86
C SER A 118 6.87 5.82 15.47
N VAL A 119 7.66 6.85 15.16
CA VAL A 119 7.62 7.54 13.86
C VAL A 119 8.02 6.59 12.74
N VAL A 120 9.16 5.90 12.87
CA VAL A 120 9.66 5.01 11.81
C VAL A 120 8.75 3.78 11.66
N GLY A 121 8.31 3.20 12.77
CA GLY A 121 7.44 2.02 12.77
C GLY A 121 6.10 2.28 12.09
N THR A 122 5.43 3.38 12.44
CA THR A 122 4.13 3.75 11.84
C THR A 122 4.26 4.08 10.35
N MET A 123 5.33 4.77 9.94
CA MET A 123 5.60 5.04 8.53
C MET A 123 5.81 3.77 7.71
N LEU A 124 6.57 2.81 8.23
CA LEU A 124 6.83 1.53 7.57
C LEU A 124 5.57 0.66 7.46
N VAL A 125 4.76 0.61 8.52
CA VAL A 125 3.45 -0.08 8.49
C VAL A 125 2.53 0.56 7.46
N HIS A 126 2.44 1.90 7.42
CA HIS A 126 1.63 2.60 6.44
C HIS A 126 2.09 2.33 5.00
N GLN A 127 3.40 2.39 4.73
CA GLN A 127 3.95 2.10 3.42
C GLN A 127 3.64 0.66 2.97
N GLY A 128 3.79 -0.30 3.88
CA GLY A 128 3.51 -1.71 3.63
C GLY A 128 2.02 -1.97 3.34
N LEU A 129 1.12 -1.41 4.16
CA LEU A 129 -0.33 -1.54 3.98
C LEU A 129 -0.82 -0.85 2.70
N ASP A 130 -0.28 0.32 2.34
CA ASP A 130 -0.59 0.98 1.07
C ASP A 130 -0.10 0.12 -0.13
N GLY A 131 1.01 -0.60 0.03
CA GLY A 131 1.46 -1.62 -0.93
C GLY A 131 0.50 -2.80 -1.07
N ILE A 132 -0.09 -3.30 0.03
CA ILE A 132 -1.13 -4.35 0.00
C ILE A 132 -2.38 -3.84 -0.71
N ALA A 133 -2.84 -2.65 -0.37
CA ALA A 133 -4.00 -2.04 -1.00
C ALA A 133 -3.79 -1.87 -2.52
N LYS A 134 -2.57 -1.49 -2.94
CA LYS A 134 -2.16 -1.47 -4.35
C LYS A 134 -2.23 -2.85 -4.98
N TYR A 135 -1.70 -3.88 -4.33
CA TYR A 135 -1.72 -5.26 -4.86
C TYR A 135 -3.14 -5.78 -5.06
N TYR A 136 -4.03 -5.55 -4.10
CA TYR A 136 -5.41 -6.06 -4.16
C TYR A 136 -6.28 -5.31 -5.17
N ASN A 137 -6.18 -3.97 -5.19
CA ASN A 137 -6.91 -3.14 -6.15
C ASN A 137 -6.38 -3.28 -7.58
N HIS A 138 -5.11 -3.66 -7.75
CA HIS A 138 -4.50 -3.97 -9.05
C HIS A 138 -4.29 -5.48 -9.21
N LYS A 139 -5.35 -6.29 -9.08
CA LYS A 139 -5.34 -7.67 -9.58
C LYS A 139 -5.07 -7.69 -11.10
N VAL A 140 -3.79 -7.72 -11.44
CA VAL A 140 -2.98 -8.30 -12.54
C VAL A 140 -3.70 -9.01 -13.71
N GLY A 141 -4.90 -8.60 -14.12
CA GLY A 141 -5.67 -9.32 -15.16
C GLY A 141 -6.39 -8.44 -16.17
N GLU A 142 -6.83 -7.24 -15.76
CA GLU A 142 -7.62 -6.35 -16.62
C GLU A 142 -6.81 -5.13 -17.07
N ASP A 143 -5.57 -5.36 -17.52
CA ASP A 143 -5.02 -4.36 -18.42
C ASP A 143 -5.84 -4.41 -19.71
N ARG A 144 -6.38 -3.26 -20.14
CA ARG A 144 -7.09 -3.18 -21.43
C ARG A 144 -6.14 -3.53 -22.59
N PHE A 145 -4.84 -3.30 -22.39
CA PHE A 145 -3.75 -3.69 -23.28
C PHE A 145 -3.03 -4.94 -22.74
N ASN A 146 -3.78 -5.99 -22.43
CA ASN A 146 -3.22 -7.30 -22.11
C ASN A 146 -3.15 -8.11 -23.41
N PHE A 147 -2.11 -8.93 -23.59
CA PHE A 147 -1.98 -9.82 -24.75
C PHE A 147 -3.24 -10.67 -24.99
N GLU A 148 -3.91 -11.10 -23.91
CA GLU A 148 -5.20 -11.79 -23.98
C GLU A 148 -6.35 -10.90 -24.48
N ASN A 149 -6.40 -9.63 -24.07
CA ASN A 149 -7.45 -8.68 -24.47
C ASN A 149 -7.23 -8.09 -25.87
N GLU A 150 -5.98 -8.07 -26.34
CA GLU A 150 -5.61 -7.72 -27.72
C GLU A 150 -5.71 -8.92 -28.68
N SER A 151 -5.94 -10.12 -28.14
CA SER A 151 -6.10 -11.34 -28.92
C SER A 151 -7.57 -11.59 -29.26
N PHE A 152 -7.85 -11.84 -30.54
CA PHE A 152 -9.20 -12.12 -31.05
C PHE A 152 -9.31 -13.55 -31.58
N GLU A 153 -10.54 -14.06 -31.65
CA GLU A 153 -10.79 -15.33 -32.32
C GLU A 153 -10.55 -15.18 -33.83
N GLN A 154 -9.79 -16.12 -34.40
CA GLN A 154 -9.48 -16.17 -35.82
C GLN A 154 -10.07 -17.42 -36.46
N SER A 155 -10.13 -17.43 -37.80
CA SER A 155 -10.65 -18.57 -38.56
C SER A 155 -9.82 -19.84 -38.31
N ARG A 156 -10.48 -20.89 -37.83
CA ARG A 156 -9.85 -22.20 -37.55
C ARG A 156 -9.95 -23.18 -38.71
N GLN A 157 -10.90 -22.96 -39.61
CA GLN A 157 -11.17 -23.83 -40.74
C GLN A 157 -10.65 -23.20 -42.02
N GLU A 158 -10.12 -24.05 -42.89
CA GLU A 158 -9.74 -23.69 -44.24
C GLU A 158 -10.99 -23.53 -45.11
N VAL A 159 -11.10 -22.41 -45.82
CA VAL A 159 -12.18 -22.17 -46.77
C VAL A 159 -11.60 -22.27 -48.18
N ASN A 160 -11.89 -23.37 -48.86
CA ASN A 160 -11.40 -23.66 -50.20
C ASN A 160 -12.38 -23.13 -51.26
N THR A 161 -11.93 -22.20 -52.07
CA THR A 161 -12.59 -21.74 -53.30
C THR A 161 -11.60 -21.78 -54.47
N PRO A 162 -12.05 -21.77 -55.74
CA PRO A 162 -11.15 -21.87 -56.90
C PRO A 162 -10.07 -20.78 -56.99
N TYR A 163 -10.23 -19.69 -56.24
CA TYR A 163 -9.31 -18.55 -56.19
C TYR A 163 -8.89 -18.21 -54.75
N SER A 164 -9.11 -19.10 -53.77
CA SER A 164 -8.68 -18.86 -52.40
C SER A 164 -7.19 -19.11 -52.24
N VAL A 165 -6.56 -18.30 -51.40
CA VAL A 165 -5.23 -18.58 -50.86
C VAL A 165 -5.38 -18.73 -49.35
N ASN A 166 -4.97 -19.88 -48.84
CA ASN A 166 -5.12 -20.26 -47.44
C ASN A 166 -3.73 -20.37 -46.81
N ILE A 167 -3.41 -19.49 -45.86
CA ILE A 167 -2.10 -19.46 -45.20
C ILE A 167 -2.24 -20.05 -43.78
N PRO A 168 -1.50 -21.12 -43.42
CA PRO A 168 -1.55 -21.67 -42.08
C PRO A 168 -0.93 -20.68 -41.08
N MET A 169 -1.59 -20.48 -39.94
CA MET A 169 -1.10 -19.63 -38.87
C MET A 169 -1.40 -20.20 -37.48
N ILE A 170 -0.75 -19.63 -36.47
CA ILE A 170 -1.06 -19.91 -35.07
C ILE A 170 -1.47 -18.60 -34.42
N PHE A 171 -2.60 -18.59 -33.73
CA PHE A 171 -3.09 -17.41 -32.99
C PHE A 171 -3.32 -17.77 -31.53
N TYR A 172 -3.17 -16.78 -30.66
CA TYR A 172 -3.45 -16.92 -29.24
C TYR A 172 -4.90 -16.51 -28.98
N TRP A 173 -5.65 -17.30 -28.21
CA TRP A 173 -7.00 -16.94 -27.78
C TRP A 173 -7.39 -17.78 -26.57
N LYS A 174 -8.12 -17.21 -25.60
CA LYS A 174 -8.56 -17.90 -24.37
C LYS A 174 -7.40 -18.61 -23.66
N LYS A 175 -6.27 -17.91 -23.52
CA LYS A 175 -5.05 -18.38 -22.87
C LYS A 175 -4.39 -19.62 -23.51
N ARG A 176 -4.69 -19.93 -24.76
CA ARG A 176 -4.12 -21.08 -25.48
C ARG A 176 -3.69 -20.69 -26.89
N MET A 177 -2.66 -21.36 -27.40
CA MET A 177 -2.30 -21.28 -28.82
C MET A 177 -3.26 -22.18 -29.60
N HIS A 178 -3.83 -21.65 -30.66
CA HIS A 178 -4.74 -22.33 -31.56
C HIS A 178 -4.17 -22.28 -32.98
N ASN A 179 -4.25 -23.40 -33.70
CA ASN A 179 -3.97 -23.42 -35.13
C ASN A 179 -5.17 -22.85 -35.88
N GLY A 180 -4.89 -22.07 -36.92
CA GLY A 180 -5.90 -21.48 -37.78
C GLY A 180 -5.36 -21.17 -39.17
N TYR A 181 -6.21 -20.55 -39.98
CA TYR A 181 -5.91 -20.23 -41.37
C TYR A 181 -6.33 -18.80 -41.68
N ILE A 182 -5.48 -18.07 -42.40
CA ILE A 182 -5.85 -16.81 -43.04
C ILE A 182 -6.44 -17.17 -44.40
N ASN A 183 -7.76 -17.05 -44.53
CA ASN A 183 -8.50 -17.37 -45.75
C ASN A 183 -8.67 -16.12 -46.62
N ILE A 184 -7.92 -15.99 -47.72
CA ILE A 184 -8.07 -14.90 -48.69
C ILE A 184 -8.93 -15.41 -49.84
N ILE A 185 -10.23 -15.08 -49.84
CA ILE A 185 -11.24 -15.70 -50.73
C ILE A 185 -11.38 -15.05 -52.12
N ASN A 186 -10.64 -13.98 -52.41
CA ASN A 186 -10.57 -13.37 -53.75
C ASN A 186 -9.46 -12.28 -53.76
N PRO A 187 -8.20 -12.61 -54.11
CA PRO A 187 -7.08 -11.68 -54.03
C PRO A 187 -7.07 -10.59 -55.11
N PHE A 188 -7.99 -10.60 -56.07
CA PHE A 188 -7.96 -9.73 -57.26
C PHE A 188 -8.52 -8.30 -57.04
N ARG A 189 -8.57 -7.78 -55.81
CA ARG A 189 -9.07 -6.41 -55.56
C ARG A 189 -7.98 -5.36 -55.80
N GLY A 190 -7.98 -4.78 -57.00
CA GLY A 190 -7.15 -3.65 -57.38
C GLY A 190 -6.91 -3.62 -58.89
N THR A 191 -7.84 -3.03 -59.63
CA THR A 191 -7.60 -2.47 -60.97
C THR A 191 -7.59 -0.96 -60.87
#